data_AF-A0A8H8JHK2-F1
#
_entry.id   AF-A0A8H8JHK2-F1
#
_cell.length_a   1.000
_cell.length_b   1.000
_cell.length_c   1.000
_cell.angle_alpha   90.00
_cell.angle_beta   90.00
_cell.angle_gamma   90.00
#
_symmetry.space_group_name_H-M   'P 1'
#
loop_
_entity.id
_entity.type
_entity.pdbx_description
1 polymer ?
#
loop_
_entity_poly.entity_id
_entity_poly.type
_entity_poly.pdbx_seq_one_letter_code
_entity_poly.pdbx_strand_id
1 'polypeptide(L)'
;MTLSKELALANSSQSPLATSTGTSNQRPGDTIITTRDGAMFHVHFDILAFASPVFCKLLTPCSIHNAFFIDEASSEFFCFMKLAYSRDVPVLSSFLALDNALHISTKYELVIMKKLLRGTLSDPSSSCFIEKDPISSFGIALAHNFQKELATASRLLVQCINIRDPQALELLRADSTGTQILNMLALRHAKLADSLLSQERGIVIVEDPNVFTLLSCESCCSTAKSLGLKYVRWMVLWAQSVYETLVSSCITTQGRLFGVGYILDITTRTPGFCAECRSAIVAHHWTYETWITGVKDQLFERLTTELEAQIGLGSNC
;
A
#
# COMPACT_ATOMS: atom_id res chain seq x y z
N MET A 1 -56.18 27.88 -2.97
CA MET A 1 -57.34 27.93 -3.87
C MET A 1 -56.99 28.88 -5.01
N THR A 2 -56.29 28.36 -6.03
CA THR A 2 -55.84 28.99 -7.30
C THR A 2 -55.13 27.85 -8.06
N LEU A 3 -55.70 27.18 -9.08
CA LEU A 3 -55.74 27.53 -10.52
C LEU A 3 -54.38 28.09 -11.00
N SER A 4 -53.60 27.41 -11.85
CA SER A 4 -53.90 26.94 -13.24
C SER A 4 -53.09 25.67 -13.58
N LYS A 5 -53.60 24.57 -14.17
CA LYS A 5 -54.01 24.31 -15.57
C LYS A 5 -52.96 24.68 -16.64
N GLU A 6 -52.27 23.68 -17.21
CA GLU A 6 -52.39 23.29 -18.64
C GLU A 6 -51.71 21.94 -18.97
N LEU A 7 -52.43 21.10 -19.73
CA LEU A 7 -51.98 19.89 -20.44
C LEU A 7 -51.11 20.31 -21.66
N ALA A 8 -50.30 19.50 -22.37
CA ALA A 8 -50.40 18.09 -22.72
C ALA A 8 -49.10 17.61 -23.43
N LEU A 9 -48.95 16.28 -23.49
CA LEU A 9 -48.44 15.47 -24.62
C LEU A 9 -46.92 15.32 -24.94
N ALA A 10 -46.55 14.03 -24.93
CA ALA A 10 -45.66 13.31 -25.87
C ALA A 10 -44.15 13.29 -25.64
N ASN A 11 -43.64 12.12 -25.20
CA ASN A 11 -42.69 11.24 -25.91
C ASN A 11 -42.00 10.32 -24.88
N SER A 12 -42.30 9.02 -24.86
CA SER A 12 -41.49 7.98 -25.52
C SER A 12 -39.98 8.17 -25.31
N SER A 13 -39.38 7.36 -24.43
CA SER A 13 -38.25 6.47 -24.77
C SER A 13 -37.58 5.87 -23.52
N GLN A 14 -37.56 4.54 -23.49
CA GLN A 14 -36.45 3.68 -23.04
C GLN A 14 -36.19 3.51 -21.52
N SER A 15 -36.83 2.48 -20.96
CA SER A 15 -36.20 1.61 -19.96
C SER A 15 -35.06 0.82 -20.62
N PRO A 16 -33.86 0.70 -20.03
CA PRO A 16 -32.84 -0.19 -20.55
C PRO A 16 -33.18 -1.62 -20.11
N LEU A 17 -34.01 -2.29 -20.89
CA LEU A 17 -34.12 -3.75 -20.87
C LEU A 17 -32.84 -4.29 -21.52
N ALA A 18 -31.86 -4.66 -20.71
CA ALA A 18 -30.67 -5.37 -21.18
C ALA A 18 -31.06 -6.82 -21.49
N THR A 19 -31.75 -7.02 -22.62
CA THR A 19 -31.93 -8.34 -23.21
C THR A 19 -30.63 -8.70 -23.92
N SER A 20 -29.67 -9.28 -23.19
CA SER A 20 -28.52 -9.93 -23.84
C SER A 20 -29.00 -11.20 -24.51
N THR A 21 -29.20 -11.12 -25.83
CA THR A 21 -29.37 -12.28 -26.71
C THR A 21 -28.05 -13.05 -26.82
N GLY A 22 -27.75 -13.82 -25.78
CA GLY A 22 -26.70 -14.82 -25.76
C GLY A 22 -27.31 -16.20 -25.54
N THR A 23 -27.35 -17.02 -26.58
CA THR A 23 -27.81 -18.41 -26.53
C THR A 23 -26.86 -19.25 -25.66
N SER A 24 -27.18 -19.38 -24.38
CA SER A 24 -26.74 -20.51 -23.57
C SER A 24 -27.99 -21.18 -23.01
N ASN A 25 -28.09 -22.50 -23.14
CA ASN A 25 -29.19 -23.32 -22.62
C ASN A 25 -29.15 -23.37 -21.07
N GLN A 26 -29.17 -22.22 -20.41
CA GLN A 26 -29.32 -22.15 -18.96
C GLN A 26 -30.80 -22.34 -18.64
N ARG A 27 -31.11 -23.43 -17.95
CA ARG A 27 -32.45 -23.61 -17.38
C ARG A 27 -32.74 -22.38 -16.51
N PRO A 28 -33.93 -21.77 -16.61
CA PRO A 28 -34.29 -20.67 -15.73
C PRO A 28 -34.15 -21.14 -14.28
N GLY A 29 -33.59 -20.27 -13.42
CA GLY A 29 -33.46 -20.54 -12.00
C GLY A 29 -34.81 -20.95 -11.39
N ASP A 30 -34.80 -21.90 -10.47
CA ASP A 30 -35.99 -22.41 -9.78
C ASP A 30 -36.51 -21.45 -8.71
N THR A 31 -35.72 -20.41 -8.38
CA THR A 31 -35.98 -19.45 -7.31
C THR A 31 -35.70 -18.03 -7.79
N ILE A 32 -36.54 -17.10 -7.37
CA ILE A 32 -36.38 -15.66 -7.62
C ILE A 32 -36.00 -14.98 -6.31
N ILE A 33 -34.89 -14.25 -6.31
CA ILE A 33 -34.47 -13.40 -5.19
C ILE A 33 -34.58 -11.94 -5.63
N THR A 34 -35.33 -11.16 -4.87
CA THR A 34 -35.47 -9.72 -5.06
C THR A 34 -34.66 -8.99 -3.99
N THR A 35 -33.75 -8.12 -4.42
CA THR A 35 -32.92 -7.30 -3.53
C THR A 35 -33.65 -6.03 -3.11
N ARG A 36 -33.10 -5.33 -2.12
CA ARG A 36 -33.70 -4.10 -1.56
C ARG A 36 -33.90 -2.99 -2.60
N ASP A 37 -33.01 -2.89 -3.57
CA ASP A 37 -33.09 -1.95 -4.69
C ASP A 37 -33.98 -2.44 -5.84
N GLY A 38 -34.72 -3.53 -5.65
CA GLY A 38 -35.72 -4.05 -6.58
C GLY A 38 -35.16 -4.88 -7.73
N ALA A 39 -33.84 -5.16 -7.75
CA ALA A 39 -33.28 -6.06 -8.75
C ALA A 39 -33.72 -7.51 -8.48
N MET A 40 -34.03 -8.24 -9.55
CA MET A 40 -34.49 -9.63 -9.46
C MET A 40 -33.44 -10.57 -10.05
N PHE A 41 -33.11 -11.61 -9.30
CA PHE A 41 -32.13 -12.63 -9.67
C PHE A 41 -32.81 -13.98 -9.75
N HIS A 42 -32.70 -14.63 -10.91
CA HIS A 42 -33.09 -16.02 -11.08
C HIS A 42 -31.92 -16.91 -10.68
N VAL A 43 -32.11 -17.75 -9.66
CA VAL A 43 -31.06 -18.56 -9.04
C VAL A 43 -31.52 -20.00 -8.87
N HIS A 44 -30.56 -20.91 -8.66
CA HIS A 44 -30.82 -22.30 -8.27
C HIS A 44 -30.69 -22.44 -6.75
N PHE A 45 -31.77 -22.80 -6.08
CA PHE A 45 -31.83 -22.97 -4.64
C PHE A 45 -30.77 -23.94 -4.13
N ASP A 46 -30.65 -25.11 -4.77
CA ASP A 46 -29.74 -26.17 -4.33
C ASP A 46 -28.29 -25.69 -4.30
N ILE A 47 -27.88 -24.86 -5.27
CA ILE A 47 -26.52 -24.30 -5.33
C ILE A 47 -26.30 -23.32 -4.17
N LEU A 48 -27.28 -22.45 -3.90
CA LEU A 48 -27.16 -21.47 -2.82
C LEU A 48 -27.19 -22.12 -1.43
N ALA A 49 -28.09 -23.08 -1.23
CA ALA A 49 -28.18 -23.85 0.01
C ALA A 49 -26.93 -24.69 0.26
N PHE A 50 -26.35 -25.27 -0.80
CA PHE A 50 -25.08 -25.98 -0.72
C PHE A 50 -23.90 -25.06 -0.40
N ALA A 51 -23.83 -23.90 -1.05
CA ALA A 51 -22.73 -22.96 -0.87
C ALA A 51 -22.76 -22.25 0.49
N SER A 52 -23.96 -21.95 1.00
CA SER A 52 -24.15 -21.11 2.19
C SER A 52 -25.15 -21.72 3.18
N PRO A 53 -24.72 -22.05 4.41
CA PRO A 53 -25.63 -22.45 5.49
C PRO A 53 -26.69 -21.40 5.82
N VAL A 54 -26.37 -20.11 5.62
CA VAL A 54 -27.30 -19.00 5.84
C VAL A 54 -28.48 -19.12 4.87
N PHE A 55 -28.20 -19.33 3.58
CA PHE A 55 -29.26 -19.52 2.58
C PHE A 55 -29.97 -20.86 2.74
N CYS A 56 -29.28 -21.93 3.15
CA CYS A 56 -29.94 -23.19 3.47
C CYS A 56 -31.04 -23.01 4.52
N LYS A 57 -30.79 -22.22 5.57
CA LYS A 57 -31.78 -21.90 6.62
C LYS A 57 -32.85 -20.94 6.14
N LEU A 58 -32.46 -19.85 5.47
CA LEU A 58 -33.36 -18.80 5.01
C LEU A 58 -34.39 -19.31 4.01
N LEU A 59 -33.95 -20.22 3.13
CA LEU A 59 -34.73 -20.70 2.00
C LEU A 59 -35.35 -22.09 2.26
N THR A 60 -35.25 -22.62 3.49
CA THR A 60 -35.95 -23.87 3.86
C THR A 60 -37.46 -23.69 3.57
N PRO A 61 -38.12 -24.63 2.88
CA PRO A 61 -39.37 -24.33 2.17
C PRO A 61 -40.51 -24.04 3.15
N CYS A 62 -40.84 -22.76 3.33
CA CYS A 62 -42.01 -22.33 4.10
C CYS A 62 -43.14 -21.77 3.22
N SER A 63 -42.90 -21.54 1.92
CA SER A 63 -43.86 -20.86 1.04
C SER A 63 -44.07 -21.58 -0.29
N ILE A 64 -45.32 -21.53 -0.77
CA ILE A 64 -45.80 -22.06 -2.06
C ILE A 64 -45.21 -21.28 -3.26
N HIS A 65 -44.54 -20.15 -2.99
CA HIS A 65 -43.91 -19.29 -3.98
C HIS A 65 -42.40 -19.28 -3.77
N ASN A 66 -41.64 -19.68 -4.79
CA ASN A 66 -40.17 -19.66 -4.82
C ASN A 66 -39.62 -18.22 -5.03
N ALA A 67 -40.20 -17.25 -4.33
CA ALA A 67 -39.81 -15.85 -4.42
C ALA A 67 -39.45 -15.34 -3.04
N PHE A 68 -38.22 -14.84 -2.89
CA PHE A 68 -37.67 -14.37 -1.63
C PHE A 68 -37.21 -12.92 -1.76
N PHE A 69 -37.42 -12.14 -0.70
CA PHE A 69 -36.92 -10.78 -0.60
C PHE A 69 -35.74 -10.75 0.36
N ILE A 70 -34.67 -10.05 0.00
CA ILE A 70 -33.48 -9.88 0.82
C ILE A 70 -33.14 -8.39 0.96
N ASP A 71 -32.57 -7.99 2.10
CA ASP A 71 -32.33 -6.58 2.43
C ASP A 71 -31.02 -6.02 1.84
N GLU A 72 -30.24 -6.86 1.15
CA GLU A 72 -29.01 -6.47 0.49
C GLU A 72 -29.23 -5.64 -0.78
N ALA A 73 -28.22 -4.84 -1.13
CA ALA A 73 -28.17 -4.21 -2.43
C ALA A 73 -27.84 -5.23 -3.53
N SER A 74 -28.25 -4.96 -4.77
CA SER A 74 -27.97 -5.82 -5.92
C SER A 74 -26.47 -6.10 -6.12
N SER A 75 -25.60 -5.13 -5.84
CA SER A 75 -24.14 -5.28 -5.98
C SER A 75 -23.53 -6.27 -5.00
N GLU A 76 -23.97 -6.26 -3.74
CA GLU A 76 -23.54 -7.19 -2.69
C GLU A 76 -24.00 -8.60 -2.99
N PHE A 77 -25.28 -8.75 -3.37
CA PHE A 77 -25.84 -10.04 -3.71
C PHE A 77 -25.23 -10.62 -5.00
N PHE A 78 -24.93 -9.77 -5.98
CA PHE A 78 -24.22 -10.19 -7.18
C PHE A 78 -22.79 -10.66 -6.88
N CYS A 79 -22.10 -10.01 -5.93
CA CYS A 79 -20.80 -10.47 -5.44
C CYS A 79 -20.91 -11.85 -4.79
N PHE A 80 -21.90 -12.04 -3.92
CA PHE A 80 -22.20 -13.34 -3.32
C PHE A 80 -22.45 -14.41 -4.38
N MET A 81 -23.29 -14.13 -5.38
CA MET A 81 -23.59 -15.03 -6.49
C MET A 81 -22.33 -15.42 -7.25
N LYS A 82 -21.46 -14.46 -7.58
CA LYS A 82 -20.16 -14.76 -8.19
C LYS A 82 -19.36 -15.73 -7.33
N LEU A 83 -19.28 -15.51 -6.03
CA LEU A 83 -18.52 -16.39 -5.13
C LEU A 83 -19.15 -17.78 -5.01
N ALA A 84 -20.48 -17.87 -4.91
CA ALA A 84 -21.20 -19.13 -4.71
C ALA A 84 -21.23 -20.02 -5.97
N TYR A 85 -21.30 -19.41 -7.16
CA TYR A 85 -21.35 -20.14 -8.43
C TYR A 85 -19.99 -20.36 -9.08
N SER A 86 -18.94 -19.70 -8.58
CA SER A 86 -17.61 -19.87 -9.16
C SER A 86 -17.05 -21.25 -8.84
N ARG A 87 -16.53 -21.91 -9.87
CA ARG A 87 -15.78 -23.16 -9.72
C ARG A 87 -14.36 -22.89 -9.20
N ASP A 88 -13.78 -21.77 -9.63
CA ASP A 88 -12.43 -21.33 -9.30
C ASP A 88 -12.46 -20.03 -8.48
N VAL A 89 -11.34 -19.64 -7.88
CA VAL A 89 -11.24 -18.36 -7.17
C VAL A 89 -11.39 -17.23 -8.19
N PRO A 90 -12.35 -16.30 -8.00
CA PRO A 90 -12.53 -15.21 -8.95
C PRO A 90 -11.29 -14.33 -8.97
N VAL A 91 -10.89 -13.91 -10.18
CA VAL A 91 -9.81 -12.94 -10.34
C VAL A 91 -10.31 -11.58 -9.87
N LEU A 92 -9.77 -11.12 -8.74
CA LEU A 92 -10.02 -9.80 -8.20
C LEU A 92 -9.02 -8.81 -8.78
N SER A 93 -9.45 -7.59 -9.09
CA SER A 93 -8.60 -6.56 -9.69
C SER A 93 -8.02 -5.57 -8.67
N SER A 94 -8.53 -5.56 -7.44
CA SER A 94 -8.14 -4.58 -6.42
C SER A 94 -8.35 -5.10 -4.99
N PHE A 95 -7.62 -4.50 -4.05
CA PHE A 95 -7.77 -4.74 -2.62
C PHE A 95 -9.18 -4.41 -2.12
N LEU A 96 -9.82 -3.36 -2.62
CA LEU A 96 -11.20 -3.04 -2.30
C LEU A 96 -12.17 -4.15 -2.72
N ALA A 97 -11.96 -4.74 -3.90
CA ALA A 97 -12.78 -5.86 -4.36
C ALA A 97 -12.56 -7.11 -3.49
N LEU A 98 -11.32 -7.35 -3.05
CA LEU A 98 -10.99 -8.41 -2.10
C LEU A 98 -11.66 -8.21 -0.75
N ASP A 99 -11.59 -7.01 -0.19
CA ASP A 99 -12.22 -6.70 1.10
C ASP A 99 -13.74 -6.95 1.06
N ASN A 100 -14.40 -6.46 0.02
CA ASN A 100 -15.82 -6.71 -0.20
C ASN A 100 -16.13 -8.21 -0.34
N ALA A 101 -15.34 -8.95 -1.14
CA ALA A 101 -15.52 -10.38 -1.29
C ALA A 101 -15.32 -11.13 0.04
N LEU A 102 -14.34 -10.74 0.86
CA LEU A 102 -14.11 -11.29 2.19
C LEU A 102 -15.26 -10.98 3.15
N HIS A 103 -15.80 -9.75 3.11
CA HIS A 103 -16.96 -9.35 3.89
C HIS A 103 -18.17 -10.22 3.55
N ILE A 104 -18.51 -10.34 2.27
CA ILE A 104 -19.61 -11.17 1.77
C ILE A 104 -19.40 -12.64 2.11
N SER A 105 -18.18 -13.16 1.94
CA SER A 105 -17.87 -14.56 2.29
C SER A 105 -18.02 -14.84 3.79
N THR A 106 -17.78 -13.84 4.64
CA THR A 106 -17.98 -13.95 6.08
C THR A 106 -19.47 -13.92 6.42
N LYS A 107 -20.20 -12.95 5.85
CA LYS A 107 -21.64 -12.76 6.08
C LYS A 107 -22.46 -14.00 5.73
N TYR A 108 -22.16 -14.63 4.59
CA TYR A 108 -22.88 -15.82 4.12
C TYR A 108 -22.17 -17.14 4.46
N GLU A 109 -21.17 -17.12 5.33
CA GLU A 109 -20.44 -18.31 5.79
C GLU A 109 -19.85 -19.17 4.64
N LEU A 110 -19.34 -18.52 3.60
CA LEU A 110 -18.62 -19.17 2.48
C LEU A 110 -17.19 -19.56 2.92
N VAL A 111 -17.07 -20.48 3.89
CA VAL A 111 -15.82 -20.79 4.61
C VAL A 111 -14.66 -21.15 3.68
N ILE A 112 -14.90 -21.99 2.66
CA ILE A 112 -13.88 -22.41 1.70
C ILE A 112 -13.42 -21.21 0.87
N MET A 113 -14.38 -20.45 0.32
CA MET A 113 -14.08 -19.28 -0.51
C MET A 113 -13.32 -18.21 0.30
N LYS A 114 -13.68 -17.96 1.55
CA LYS A 114 -12.94 -17.05 2.43
C LYS A 114 -11.47 -17.45 2.58
N LYS A 115 -11.19 -18.75 2.75
CA LYS A 115 -9.81 -19.27 2.84
C LYS A 115 -9.04 -19.09 1.53
N LEU A 116 -9.70 -19.34 0.40
CA LEU A 116 -9.11 -19.17 -0.93
C LEU A 116 -8.82 -17.69 -1.24
N LEU A 117 -9.77 -16.80 -0.94
CA LEU A 117 -9.61 -15.35 -1.03
C LEU A 117 -8.47 -14.84 -0.15
N ARG A 118 -8.33 -15.35 1.09
CA ARG A 118 -7.17 -15.03 1.93
C ARG A 118 -5.86 -15.42 1.24
N GLY A 119 -5.83 -16.56 0.54
CA GLY A 119 -4.68 -17.03 -0.22
C GLY A 119 -4.20 -16.02 -1.28
N THR A 120 -5.09 -15.17 -1.81
CA THR A 120 -4.71 -14.15 -2.81
C THR A 120 -3.80 -13.07 -2.25
N LEU A 121 -3.73 -12.90 -0.93
CA LEU A 121 -2.76 -11.99 -0.28
C LEU A 121 -1.33 -12.55 -0.31
N SER A 122 -1.18 -13.87 -0.36
CA SER A 122 0.12 -14.56 -0.34
C SER A 122 0.60 -15.00 -1.71
N ASP A 123 -0.25 -14.95 -2.74
CA ASP A 123 0.08 -15.36 -4.11
C ASP A 123 0.77 -14.21 -4.88
N PRO A 124 2.03 -14.35 -5.31
CA PRO A 124 2.74 -13.31 -6.08
C PRO A 124 2.07 -12.94 -7.42
N SER A 125 1.33 -13.88 -8.01
CA SER A 125 0.63 -13.67 -9.29
C SER A 125 -0.66 -12.85 -9.11
N SER A 126 -1.21 -12.81 -7.90
CA SER A 126 -2.43 -12.07 -7.56
C SER A 126 -2.22 -10.56 -7.65
N SER A 127 -3.26 -9.84 -8.09
CA SER A 127 -3.31 -8.37 -8.04
C SER A 127 -3.25 -7.84 -6.60
N CYS A 128 -3.72 -8.65 -5.65
CA CYS A 128 -3.83 -8.30 -4.23
C CYS A 128 -2.67 -8.88 -3.40
N PHE A 129 -1.52 -9.14 -4.04
CA PHE A 129 -0.35 -9.65 -3.33
C PHE A 129 0.19 -8.63 -2.32
N ILE A 130 0.54 -9.10 -1.13
CA ILE A 130 0.90 -8.25 0.02
C ILE A 130 2.04 -7.26 -0.26
N GLU A 131 3.01 -7.64 -1.08
CA GLU A 131 4.16 -6.77 -1.40
C GLU A 131 3.80 -5.66 -2.40
N LYS A 132 2.70 -5.79 -3.15
CA LYS A 132 2.26 -4.76 -4.11
C LYS A 132 1.66 -3.55 -3.42
N ASP A 133 0.88 -3.77 -2.37
CA ASP A 133 0.33 -2.71 -1.52
C ASP A 133 0.21 -3.21 -0.07
N PRO A 134 1.27 -3.05 0.72
CA PRO A 134 1.27 -3.47 2.12
C PRO A 134 0.24 -2.73 2.98
N ILE A 135 -0.14 -1.49 2.63
CA ILE A 135 -1.05 -0.65 3.46
C ILE A 135 -2.46 -1.22 3.35
N SER A 136 -2.95 -1.40 2.12
CA SER A 136 -4.25 -2.00 1.88
C SER A 136 -4.31 -3.43 2.43
N SER A 137 -3.24 -4.20 2.27
CA SER A 137 -3.14 -5.56 2.82
C SER A 137 -3.22 -5.59 4.34
N PHE A 138 -2.56 -4.65 5.02
CA PHE A 138 -2.65 -4.50 6.47
C PHE A 138 -4.08 -4.18 6.91
N GLY A 139 -4.75 -3.25 6.24
CA GLY A 139 -6.15 -2.90 6.53
C GLY A 139 -7.08 -4.10 6.41
N ILE A 140 -6.96 -4.88 5.33
CA ILE A 140 -7.75 -6.11 5.14
C ILE A 140 -7.39 -7.16 6.19
N ALA A 141 -6.11 -7.38 6.44
CA ALA A 141 -5.67 -8.37 7.42
C ALA A 141 -6.18 -8.02 8.83
N LEU A 142 -6.19 -6.73 9.18
CA LEU A 142 -6.75 -6.22 10.43
C LEU A 142 -8.27 -6.44 10.49
N ALA A 143 -9.00 -5.98 9.47
CA ALA A 143 -10.47 -6.08 9.42
C ALA A 143 -10.98 -7.53 9.49
N HIS A 144 -10.24 -8.48 8.91
CA HIS A 144 -10.63 -9.90 8.84
C HIS A 144 -9.86 -10.81 9.81
N ASN A 145 -9.04 -10.25 10.71
CA ASN A 145 -8.24 -10.97 11.72
C ASN A 145 -7.23 -11.99 11.15
N PHE A 146 -6.54 -11.65 10.06
CA PHE A 146 -5.54 -12.50 9.42
C PHE A 146 -4.13 -12.25 9.98
N GLN A 147 -3.86 -12.83 11.16
CA GLN A 147 -2.65 -12.54 11.95
C GLN A 147 -1.31 -12.77 11.21
N LYS A 148 -1.21 -13.78 10.34
CA LYS A 148 0.04 -14.08 9.60
C LYS A 148 0.34 -13.02 8.55
N GLU A 149 -0.69 -12.63 7.81
CA GLU A 149 -0.66 -11.59 6.78
C GLU A 149 -0.49 -10.23 7.42
N LEU A 150 -1.12 -9.99 8.58
CA LEU A 150 -0.94 -8.78 9.38
C LEU A 150 0.53 -8.61 9.77
N ALA A 151 1.16 -9.63 10.36
CA ALA A 151 2.58 -9.59 10.72
C ALA A 151 3.49 -9.35 9.51
N THR A 152 3.18 -10.00 8.37
CA THR A 152 3.94 -9.83 7.12
C THR A 152 3.80 -8.41 6.58
N ALA A 153 2.58 -7.85 6.58
CA ALA A 153 2.30 -6.51 6.12
C ALA A 153 2.98 -5.49 7.03
N SER A 154 2.86 -5.63 8.35
CA SER A 154 3.53 -4.77 9.35
C SER A 154 5.03 -4.66 9.09
N ARG A 155 5.71 -5.79 8.82
CA ARG A 155 7.15 -5.79 8.51
C ARG A 155 7.48 -5.01 7.24
N LEU A 156 6.66 -5.16 6.20
CA LEU A 156 6.83 -4.43 4.93
C LEU A 156 6.52 -2.94 5.11
N LEU A 157 5.52 -2.59 5.91
CA LEU A 157 5.11 -1.22 6.17
C LEU A 157 6.20 -0.40 6.85
N VAL A 158 6.89 -0.97 7.84
CA VAL A 158 8.03 -0.32 8.50
C VAL A 158 9.13 0.08 7.51
N GLN A 159 9.26 -0.66 6.40
CA GLN A 159 10.28 -0.41 5.39
C GLN A 159 9.84 0.59 4.31
N CYS A 160 8.54 0.69 4.03
CA CYS A 160 8.04 1.29 2.79
C CYS A 160 6.96 2.36 2.97
N ILE A 161 6.40 2.58 4.16
CA ILE A 161 5.37 3.60 4.36
C ILE A 161 5.94 5.01 4.23
N ASN A 162 5.21 5.84 3.47
CA ASN A 162 5.34 7.28 3.51
C ASN A 162 4.53 7.86 4.70
N ILE A 163 5.21 8.33 5.75
CA ILE A 163 4.54 8.93 6.94
C ILE A 163 3.76 10.21 6.57
N ARG A 164 4.04 10.83 5.42
CA ARG A 164 3.35 12.05 5.00
C ARG A 164 1.95 11.81 4.46
N ASP A 165 1.54 10.56 4.23
CA ASP A 165 0.21 10.23 3.73
C ASP A 165 -0.81 10.21 4.88
N PRO A 166 -1.76 11.18 4.95
CA PRO A 166 -2.74 11.24 6.02
C PRO A 166 -3.65 10.01 6.07
N GLN A 167 -3.96 9.38 4.92
CA GLN A 167 -4.84 8.21 4.87
C GLN A 167 -4.15 6.99 5.50
N ALA A 168 -2.86 6.80 5.21
CA ALA A 168 -2.05 5.75 5.84
C ALA A 168 -1.96 5.95 7.36
N LEU A 169 -1.82 7.20 7.83
CA LEU A 169 -1.78 7.51 9.25
C LEU A 169 -3.11 7.20 9.96
N GLU A 170 -4.25 7.54 9.36
CA GLU A 170 -5.56 7.23 9.93
C GLU A 170 -5.78 5.73 10.07
N LEU A 171 -5.41 4.96 9.04
CA LEU A 171 -5.53 3.50 9.05
C LEU A 171 -4.65 2.86 10.13
N LEU A 172 -3.42 3.35 10.32
CA LEU A 172 -2.53 2.86 11.38
C LEU A 172 -2.99 3.28 12.79
N ARG A 173 -3.67 4.41 12.95
CA ARG A 173 -4.19 4.83 14.26
C ARG A 173 -5.40 4.02 14.72
N ALA A 174 -6.05 3.29 13.82
CA ALA A 174 -7.23 2.52 14.13
C ALA A 174 -6.97 1.35 15.10
N ASP A 175 -5.72 0.89 15.23
CA ASP A 175 -5.36 -0.24 16.09
C ASP A 175 -4.03 -0.03 16.85
N SER A 176 -3.88 -0.78 17.94
CA SER A 176 -2.66 -0.86 18.75
C SER A 176 -1.42 -1.28 17.94
N THR A 177 -1.56 -2.22 17.00
CA THR A 177 -0.49 -2.67 16.09
C THR A 177 -0.05 -1.52 15.18
N GLY A 178 -1.00 -0.79 14.63
CA GLY A 178 -0.67 0.34 13.76
C GLY A 178 -0.03 1.50 14.54
N THR A 179 -0.39 1.70 15.80
CA THR A 179 0.31 2.64 16.70
C THR A 179 1.77 2.23 16.94
N GLN A 180 2.04 0.94 17.12
CA GLN A 180 3.41 0.42 17.21
C GLN A 180 4.19 0.67 15.91
N ILE A 181 3.58 0.45 14.74
CA ILE A 181 4.18 0.76 13.44
C ILE A 181 4.50 2.26 13.34
N LEU A 182 3.59 3.14 13.75
CA LEU A 182 3.83 4.59 13.76
C LEU A 182 5.02 4.97 14.65
N ASN A 183 5.15 4.36 15.83
CA ASN A 183 6.30 4.58 16.71
C ASN A 183 7.61 4.11 16.06
N MET A 184 7.60 2.94 15.41
CA MET A 184 8.75 2.41 14.68
C MET A 184 9.15 3.31 13.51
N LEU A 185 8.17 3.85 12.79
CA LEU A 185 8.39 4.77 11.69
C LEU A 185 8.93 6.14 12.18
N ALA A 186 8.39 6.68 13.28
CA ALA A 186 8.89 7.89 13.90
C ALA A 186 10.34 7.73 14.39
N LEU A 187 10.65 6.58 15.01
CA LEU A 187 12.01 6.24 15.42
C LEU A 187 12.95 6.14 14.22
N ARG A 188 12.53 5.44 13.15
CA ARG A 188 13.28 5.36 11.88
C ARG A 188 13.58 6.76 11.34
N HIS A 189 12.61 7.66 11.34
CA HIS A 189 12.81 9.04 10.88
C HIS A 189 13.81 9.82 11.74
N ALA A 190 13.67 9.75 13.06
CA ALA A 190 14.61 10.38 13.98
C ALA A 190 16.05 9.86 13.76
N LYS A 191 16.20 8.56 13.51
CA LYS A 191 17.49 7.92 13.24
C LYS A 191 18.06 8.26 11.87
N LEU A 192 17.22 8.35 10.83
CA LEU A 192 17.63 8.85 9.52
C LEU A 192 18.13 10.29 9.63
N ALA A 193 17.40 11.15 10.35
CA ALA A 193 17.79 12.53 10.59
C ALA A 193 19.11 12.62 11.37
N ASP A 194 19.27 11.85 12.44
CA ASP A 194 20.53 11.81 13.21
C ASP A 194 21.70 11.27 12.36
N SER A 195 21.48 10.21 11.58
CA SER A 195 22.53 9.60 10.77
C SER A 195 22.95 10.44 9.56
N LEU A 196 22.04 11.21 8.96
CA LEU A 196 22.34 11.98 7.74
C LEU A 196 22.59 13.47 8.00
N LEU A 197 21.90 14.06 8.98
CA LEU A 197 21.83 15.51 9.16
C LEU A 197 22.49 15.98 10.47
N SER A 198 22.87 15.08 11.39
CA SER A 198 23.56 15.46 12.62
C SER A 198 24.94 16.04 12.32
N GLN A 199 25.21 17.21 12.90
CA GLN A 199 26.49 17.92 12.74
C GLN A 199 27.65 17.26 13.49
N GLU A 200 27.35 16.42 14.49
CA GLU A 200 28.37 15.77 15.33
C GLU A 200 28.56 14.30 15.01
N ARG A 201 27.49 13.60 14.56
CA ARG A 201 27.46 12.14 14.43
C ARG A 201 26.97 11.63 13.08
N GLY A 202 26.69 12.54 12.15
CA GLY A 202 26.21 12.20 10.82
C GLY A 202 27.26 11.39 10.05
N ILE A 203 26.84 10.33 9.37
CA ILE A 203 27.68 9.47 8.52
C ILE A 203 28.28 10.27 7.35
N VAL A 204 27.67 11.41 7.03
CA VAL A 204 28.14 12.36 6.01
C VAL A 204 29.39 13.13 6.47
N ILE A 205 29.69 13.12 7.77
CA ILE A 205 30.90 13.73 8.32
C ILE A 205 32.10 12.89 7.89
N VAL A 206 33.02 13.53 7.18
CA VAL A 206 34.25 12.88 6.75
C VAL A 206 35.27 12.99 7.88
N GLU A 207 35.51 11.89 8.58
CA GLU A 207 36.47 11.87 9.70
C GLU A 207 37.92 11.94 9.22
N ASP A 208 38.23 11.37 8.04
CA ASP A 208 39.56 11.43 7.44
C ASP A 208 39.78 12.76 6.71
N PRO A 209 40.72 13.61 7.18
CA PRO A 209 41.03 14.89 6.53
C PRO A 209 41.45 14.75 5.06
N ASN A 210 42.08 13.63 4.69
CA ASN A 210 42.54 13.38 3.32
C ASN A 210 41.36 13.09 2.38
N VAL A 211 40.37 12.34 2.86
CA VAL A 211 39.13 12.09 2.10
C VAL A 211 38.36 13.40 1.96
N PHE A 212 38.33 14.24 3.00
CA PHE A 212 37.66 15.53 2.93
C PHE A 212 38.27 16.46 1.86
N THR A 213 39.61 16.51 1.76
CA THR A 213 40.29 17.29 0.72
C THR A 213 40.08 16.72 -0.68
N LEU A 214 39.89 15.40 -0.83
CA LEU A 214 39.59 14.77 -2.11
C LEU A 214 38.15 14.99 -2.57
N LEU A 215 37.21 15.17 -1.63
CA LEU A 215 35.79 15.32 -1.91
C LEU A 215 35.34 16.78 -2.13
N SER A 216 36.27 17.74 -2.10
CA SER A 216 35.98 19.16 -2.23
C SER A 216 37.05 19.90 -3.04
N CYS A 217 36.66 21.00 -3.71
CA CYS A 217 37.67 21.89 -4.29
C CYS A 217 38.40 22.70 -3.20
N GLU A 218 39.57 23.23 -3.52
CA GLU A 218 40.42 23.95 -2.57
C GLU A 218 39.70 25.15 -1.91
N SER A 219 38.92 25.91 -2.69
CA SER A 219 38.18 27.06 -2.16
C SER A 219 37.11 26.64 -1.15
N CYS A 220 36.26 25.66 -1.50
CA CYS A 220 35.22 25.15 -0.62
C CYS A 220 35.79 24.45 0.62
N CYS A 221 36.89 23.71 0.45
CA CYS A 221 37.60 23.06 1.55
C CYS A 221 38.15 24.10 2.54
N SER A 222 38.79 25.16 2.04
CA SER A 222 39.34 26.24 2.86
C SER A 222 38.25 27.01 3.60
N THR A 223 37.14 27.32 2.92
CA THR A 223 35.97 27.95 3.56
C THR A 223 35.41 27.05 4.67
N ALA A 224 35.18 25.76 4.40
CA ALA A 224 34.67 24.83 5.41
C ALA A 224 35.60 24.74 6.63
N LYS A 225 36.91 24.61 6.42
CA LYS A 225 37.92 24.60 7.50
C LYS A 225 37.90 25.89 8.32
N SER A 226 37.79 27.05 7.68
CA SER A 226 37.71 28.35 8.36
C SER A 226 36.49 28.49 9.28
N LEU A 227 35.40 27.78 8.94
CA LEU A 227 34.17 27.73 9.72
C LEU A 227 34.12 26.55 10.71
N GLY A 228 35.19 25.75 10.81
CA GLY A 228 35.21 24.55 11.66
C GLY A 228 34.29 23.43 11.17
N LEU A 229 33.87 23.45 9.90
CA LEU A 229 32.99 22.45 9.30
C LEU A 229 33.80 21.25 8.79
N LYS A 230 33.26 20.05 9.01
CA LYS A 230 33.80 18.76 8.53
C LYS A 230 33.10 18.25 7.26
N TYR A 231 32.37 19.13 6.58
CA TYR A 231 31.61 18.84 5.39
C TYR A 231 31.54 20.09 4.50
N VAL A 232 31.26 19.89 3.21
CA VAL A 232 31.00 20.98 2.27
C VAL A 232 29.52 21.05 1.90
N ARG A 233 29.07 22.20 1.42
CA ARG A 233 27.65 22.49 1.15
C ARG A 233 26.95 21.42 0.31
N TRP A 234 27.61 20.87 -0.70
CA TRP A 234 26.99 19.85 -1.55
C TRP A 234 26.65 18.56 -0.81
N MET A 235 27.46 18.18 0.18
CA MET A 235 27.22 16.98 0.99
C MET A 235 25.95 17.13 1.81
N VAL A 236 25.70 18.32 2.36
CA VAL A 236 24.48 18.64 3.13
C VAL A 236 23.25 18.58 2.22
N LEU A 237 23.34 19.16 1.02
CA LEU A 237 22.24 19.14 0.05
C LEU A 237 21.93 17.72 -0.40
N TRP A 238 22.96 16.92 -0.65
CA TRP A 238 22.81 15.50 -0.93
C TRP A 238 22.16 14.76 0.24
N ALA A 239 22.67 14.92 1.47
CA ALA A 239 22.13 14.28 2.66
C ALA A 239 20.65 14.63 2.90
N GLN A 240 20.28 15.90 2.73
CA GLN A 240 18.90 16.36 2.81
C GLN A 240 18.02 15.70 1.74
N SER A 241 18.50 15.65 0.50
CA SER A 241 17.76 15.04 -0.60
C SER A 241 17.58 13.53 -0.43
N VAL A 242 18.62 12.84 0.07
CA VAL A 242 18.56 11.42 0.44
C VAL A 242 17.57 11.21 1.59
N TYR A 243 17.65 12.01 2.65
CA TYR A 243 16.71 11.96 3.77
C TYR A 243 15.26 12.09 3.31
N GLU A 244 14.95 13.13 2.53
CA GLU A 244 13.61 13.38 2.00
C GLU A 244 13.10 12.20 1.16
N THR A 245 13.97 11.56 0.39
CA THR A 245 13.58 10.39 -0.42
C THR A 245 13.38 9.15 0.46
N LEU A 246 14.27 8.89 1.42
CA LEU A 246 14.22 7.72 2.30
C LEU A 246 13.11 7.80 3.36
N VAL A 247 12.64 8.99 3.68
CA VAL A 247 11.40 9.20 4.46
C VAL A 247 10.19 8.58 3.78
N SER A 248 10.17 8.57 2.44
CA SER A 248 9.04 8.04 1.67
C SER A 248 9.35 6.71 0.97
N SER A 249 10.52 6.10 1.19
CA SER A 249 10.93 4.87 0.50
C SER A 249 11.99 4.06 1.25
N CYS A 250 12.21 2.81 0.83
CA CYS A 250 13.24 1.94 1.42
C CYS A 250 14.61 2.14 0.76
N ILE A 251 15.67 2.10 1.55
CA ILE A 251 17.07 2.20 1.09
C ILE A 251 17.44 1.12 0.06
N THR A 252 16.86 -0.09 0.18
CA THR A 252 17.11 -1.22 -0.74
C THR A 252 16.59 -0.94 -2.15
N THR A 253 15.47 -0.22 -2.26
CA THR A 253 14.86 0.17 -3.53
C THR A 253 15.51 1.40 -4.16
N GLN A 254 16.21 2.19 -3.37
CA GLN A 254 16.77 3.48 -3.79
C GLN A 254 18.29 3.47 -3.92
N GLY A 255 18.85 2.39 -4.46
CA GLY A 255 20.31 2.27 -4.67
C GLY A 255 20.92 3.44 -5.46
N ARG A 256 20.15 4.03 -6.39
CA ARG A 256 20.58 5.19 -7.19
C ARG A 256 20.93 6.43 -6.37
N LEU A 257 20.37 6.61 -5.16
CA LEU A 257 20.65 7.76 -4.30
C LEU A 257 22.10 7.82 -3.85
N PHE A 258 22.76 6.66 -3.83
CA PHE A 258 24.12 6.45 -3.40
C PHE A 258 25.05 6.23 -4.59
N GLY A 259 24.89 7.07 -5.62
CA GLY A 259 25.74 7.05 -6.80
C GLY A 259 26.13 8.46 -7.24
N VAL A 260 27.25 8.57 -7.94
CA VAL A 260 27.79 9.84 -8.44
C VAL A 260 26.83 10.51 -9.41
N GLY A 261 26.08 9.73 -10.20
CA GLY A 261 25.05 10.25 -11.09
C GLY A 261 23.98 11.07 -10.34
N TYR A 262 23.59 10.63 -9.14
CA TYR A 262 22.61 11.34 -8.32
C TYR A 262 23.19 12.59 -7.68
N ILE A 263 24.44 12.55 -7.22
CA ILE A 263 25.15 13.75 -6.76
C ILE A 263 25.12 14.80 -7.87
N LEU A 264 25.57 14.44 -9.07
CA LEU A 264 25.63 15.34 -10.22
C LEU A 264 24.25 15.93 -10.59
N ASP A 265 23.18 15.14 -10.53
CA ASP A 265 21.81 15.62 -10.75
C ASP A 265 21.35 16.63 -9.68
N ILE A 266 21.72 16.45 -8.42
CA ILE A 266 21.45 17.46 -7.38
C ILE A 266 22.28 18.72 -7.65
N THR A 267 23.54 18.57 -8.07
CA THR A 267 24.43 19.72 -8.35
C THR A 267 23.93 20.58 -9.50
N THR A 268 23.27 20.00 -10.50
CA THR A 268 22.74 20.74 -11.66
C THR A 268 21.45 21.49 -11.33
N ARG A 269 20.63 20.93 -10.43
CA ARG A 269 19.36 21.55 -10.03
C ARG A 269 19.52 22.64 -8.97
N THR A 270 20.63 22.63 -8.24
CA THR A 270 20.84 23.58 -7.14
C THR A 270 21.56 24.85 -7.63
N PRO A 271 20.93 26.03 -7.56
CA PRO A 271 21.60 27.29 -7.89
C PRO A 271 22.76 27.57 -6.92
N GLY A 272 23.86 28.10 -7.45
CA GLY A 272 25.04 28.44 -6.65
C GLY A 272 25.94 27.25 -6.30
N PHE A 273 25.81 26.13 -7.02
CA PHE A 273 26.76 25.02 -6.92
C PHE A 273 28.15 25.42 -7.40
N CYS A 274 29.20 25.05 -6.65
CA CYS A 274 30.57 25.35 -7.03
C CYS A 274 30.99 24.53 -8.27
N ALA A 275 31.28 25.21 -9.38
CA ALA A 275 31.68 24.56 -10.63
C ALA A 275 32.96 23.71 -10.48
N GLU A 276 33.91 24.14 -9.65
CA GLU A 276 35.14 23.38 -9.37
C GLU A 276 34.84 22.09 -8.60
N CYS A 277 33.96 22.12 -7.61
CA CYS A 277 33.53 20.90 -6.92
C CYS A 277 32.86 19.93 -7.90
N ARG A 278 32.09 20.43 -8.87
CA ARG A 278 31.45 19.60 -9.89
C ARG A 278 32.51 18.93 -10.78
N SER A 279 33.50 19.70 -11.23
CA SER A 279 34.63 19.18 -12.00
C SER A 279 35.43 18.14 -11.20
N ALA A 280 35.66 18.38 -9.90
CA ALA A 280 36.34 17.44 -9.02
C ALA A 280 35.56 16.12 -8.86
N ILE A 281 34.23 16.18 -8.71
CA ILE A 281 33.35 14.98 -8.68
C ILE A 281 33.53 14.14 -9.96
N VAL A 282 33.55 14.79 -11.12
CA VAL A 282 33.72 14.10 -12.41
C VAL A 282 35.13 13.52 -12.55
N ALA A 283 36.16 14.30 -12.20
CA ALA A 283 37.55 13.89 -12.30
C ALA A 283 37.92 12.72 -11.37
N HIS A 284 37.34 12.69 -10.17
CA HIS A 284 37.63 11.72 -9.12
C HIS A 284 36.44 10.79 -8.83
N HIS A 285 35.61 10.49 -9.83
CA HIS A 285 34.35 9.76 -9.65
C HIS A 285 34.46 8.47 -8.81
N TRP A 286 35.54 7.70 -8.95
CA TRP A 286 35.76 6.46 -8.18
C TRP A 286 35.87 6.70 -6.68
N THR A 287 36.49 7.81 -6.26
CA THR A 287 36.65 8.19 -4.84
C THR A 287 35.29 8.53 -4.25
N TYR A 288 34.48 9.27 -5.01
CA TYR A 288 33.12 9.62 -4.62
C TYR A 288 32.20 8.39 -4.55
N GLU A 289 32.30 7.47 -5.53
CA GLU A 289 31.54 6.21 -5.50
C GLU A 289 31.90 5.35 -4.28
N THR A 290 33.20 5.24 -3.97
CA THR A 290 33.66 4.48 -2.82
C THR A 290 33.15 5.09 -1.51
N TRP A 291 33.25 6.41 -1.38
CA TRP A 291 32.76 7.13 -0.20
C TRP A 291 31.24 6.97 -0.04
N ILE A 292 30.45 7.22 -1.10
CA ILE A 292 28.99 7.19 -1.00
C ILE A 292 28.45 5.78 -0.78
N THR A 293 29.12 4.76 -1.34
CA THR A 293 28.81 3.36 -1.05
C THR A 293 29.11 3.03 0.41
N GLY A 294 30.25 3.50 0.94
CA GLY A 294 30.54 3.37 2.37
C GLY A 294 29.49 4.03 3.27
N VAL A 295 28.98 5.21 2.88
CA VAL A 295 27.87 5.87 3.61
C VAL A 295 26.59 5.03 3.54
N LYS A 296 26.27 4.46 2.38
CA LYS A 296 25.11 3.57 2.19
C LYS A 296 25.18 2.37 3.11
N ASP A 297 26.32 1.70 3.16
CA ASP A 297 26.50 0.46 3.93
C ASP A 297 26.40 0.74 5.43
N GLN A 298 27.05 1.80 5.92
CA GLN A 298 26.92 2.24 7.31
C GLN A 298 25.49 2.64 7.67
N LEU A 299 24.78 3.33 6.78
CA LEU A 299 23.39 3.70 7.01
C LEU A 299 22.48 2.48 7.05
N PHE A 300 22.68 1.51 6.16
CA PHE A 300 21.95 0.26 6.12
C PHE A 300 22.17 -0.55 7.41
N GLU A 301 23.42 -0.69 7.85
CA GLU A 301 23.80 -1.39 9.07
C GLU A 301 23.16 -0.76 10.32
N ARG A 302 23.25 0.57 10.47
CA ARG A 302 22.63 1.29 11.61
C ARG A 302 21.12 1.15 11.64
N LEU A 303 20.46 1.24 10.48
CA LEU A 303 19.01 1.08 10.40
C LEU A 303 18.59 -0.36 10.72
N THR A 304 19.33 -1.36 10.23
CA THR A 304 18.98 -2.79 10.37
C THR A 304 19.19 -3.29 11.79
N THR A 305 20.38 -3.07 12.36
CA THR A 305 20.75 -3.52 13.71
C THR A 305 19.75 -3.03 14.76
N GLU A 306 19.24 -1.82 14.60
CA GLU A 306 18.37 -1.19 15.59
C GLU A 306 16.89 -1.49 15.36
N LEU A 307 16.47 -1.76 14.11
CA LEU A 307 15.17 -2.36 13.80
C LEU A 307 15.05 -3.77 14.42
N GLU A 308 16.11 -4.57 14.31
CA GLU A 308 16.18 -5.92 14.89
C GLU A 308 16.16 -5.89 16.42
N ALA A 309 16.88 -4.95 17.05
CA ALA A 309 16.88 -4.77 18.49
C ALA A 309 15.47 -4.47 19.05
N GLN A 310 14.65 -3.71 18.30
CA GLN A 310 13.30 -3.35 18.73
C GLN A 310 12.27 -4.47 18.46
N ILE A 311 12.41 -5.22 17.36
CA ILE A 311 11.56 -6.39 17.07
C ILE A 311 11.83 -7.53 18.08
N GLY A 312 13.10 -7.71 18.49
CA GLY A 312 13.48 -8.71 19.50
C GLY A 312 12.91 -8.46 20.90
N LEU A 313 12.62 -7.20 21.25
CA LEU A 313 11.99 -6.83 22.53
C LEU A 313 10.48 -7.10 22.57
N GLY A 314 9.83 -7.32 21.42
CA GLY A 314 8.40 -7.60 21.31
C GLY A 314 8.02 -9.09 21.36
N SER A 315 8.99 -10.01 21.45
CA SER A 315 8.74 -11.46 21.34
C SER A 315 8.54 -12.17 22.70
N ASN A 316 8.51 -11.43 23.81
CA ASN A 316 8.39 -11.96 25.18
C ASN A 316 7.12 -11.50 25.92
N CYS A 317 6.03 -11.23 25.20
CA CYS A 317 4.70 -11.01 25.79
C CYS A 317 3.66 -11.93 25.15
#